data_AF-A0AAU4JW91-F1
#
_entry.id   AF-A0AAU4JW91-F1
#
_cell.length_a   1.000
_cell.length_b   1.000
_cell.length_c   1.000
_cell.angle_alpha   90.00
_cell.angle_beta   90.00
_cell.angle_gamma   90.00
#
_symmetry.space_group_name_H-M   'P 1'
#
loop_
_entity.id
_entity.type
_entity.pdbx_description
1 polymer ?
#
loop_
_entity_poly.entity_id
_entity_poly.type
_entity_poly.pdbx_seq_one_letter_code
_entity_poly.pdbx_strand_id
1 'polypeptide(L)'
;MQPPQNPGPPYPPSFGQTPRPNWFRRATPASRVAVILGSVTLSLLLLCCAGTAIVGAFTGEPESTKTGTAAEQPQQPILAAPGEPAQEESPIDAPPSTVPSSAPLSVAPSPAAAPVVQVTTVTEQATIRYGQRTVKDSSLAEGKRVVRTKGVNGARTLTYEVTTTDGVRTAKKLVTSAVTKQPVTQVVAVGTKKPQSSKCDPNYSGCVPIASDVDCAGGSGNGPAYVSGPIRVIGNDIYDLDRDGDGIACD
;
A
#
# COMPACT_ATOMS: atom_id res chain seq x y z
N MET A 1 -32.63 -50.08 -16.35
CA MET A 1 -32.36 -49.12 -17.44
C MET A 1 -31.49 -48.01 -16.87
N GLN A 2 -30.18 -48.05 -17.15
CA GLN A 2 -29.21 -47.05 -16.72
C GLN A 2 -29.28 -45.84 -17.67
N PRO A 3 -29.21 -44.58 -17.19
CA PRO A 3 -29.09 -43.43 -18.09
C PRO A 3 -27.70 -43.40 -18.76
N PRO A 4 -27.59 -42.85 -19.99
CA PRO A 4 -26.32 -42.78 -20.69
C PRO A 4 -25.34 -41.85 -19.98
N GLN A 5 -24.10 -42.31 -19.83
CA GLN A 5 -22.97 -41.53 -19.33
C GLN A 5 -22.58 -40.47 -20.37
N ASN A 6 -22.65 -39.19 -19.99
CA ASN A 6 -22.29 -38.07 -20.85
C ASN A 6 -20.76 -37.86 -20.79
N PRO A 7 -20.01 -37.96 -21.91
CA PRO A 7 -18.58 -37.70 -21.91
C PRO A 7 -18.34 -36.20 -21.65
N GLY A 8 -17.70 -35.88 -20.53
CA GLY A 8 -17.31 -34.51 -20.18
C GLY A 8 -16.42 -33.87 -21.26
N PRO A 9 -16.34 -32.53 -21.28
CA PRO A 9 -15.59 -31.81 -22.30
C PRO A 9 -14.08 -32.14 -22.26
N PRO A 10 -13.38 -32.09 -23.41
CA PRO A 10 -11.96 -32.38 -23.47
C PRO A 10 -11.14 -31.36 -22.66
N TYR A 11 -10.15 -31.87 -21.93
CA TYR A 11 -9.20 -31.05 -21.18
C TYR A 11 -8.42 -30.11 -22.11
N PRO A 12 -8.11 -28.87 -21.67
CA PRO A 12 -7.28 -27.96 -22.45
C PRO A 12 -5.83 -28.49 -22.52
N PRO A 13 -5.08 -28.16 -23.60
CA PRO A 13 -3.70 -28.56 -23.75
C PRO A 13 -2.81 -27.93 -22.66
N SER A 14 -1.88 -28.74 -22.15
CA SER A 14 -0.86 -28.34 -21.18
C SER A 14 0.08 -27.32 -21.82
N PHE A 15 0.01 -26.06 -21.39
CA PHE A 15 0.95 -25.03 -21.81
C PHE A 15 2.34 -25.34 -21.23
N GLY A 16 3.28 -25.64 -22.13
CA GLY A 16 4.66 -25.89 -21.81
C GLY A 16 5.29 -24.77 -20.98
N GLN A 17 6.06 -25.17 -19.98
CA GLN A 17 6.86 -24.29 -19.15
C GLN A 17 7.88 -23.56 -20.03
N THR A 18 7.76 -22.23 -20.13
CA THR A 18 8.80 -21.41 -20.75
C THR A 18 10.08 -21.47 -19.91
N PRO A 19 11.26 -21.69 -20.51
CA PRO A 19 12.52 -21.69 -19.79
C PRO A 19 12.82 -20.31 -19.19
N ARG A 20 13.19 -20.28 -17.91
CA ARG A 20 13.59 -19.06 -17.20
C ARG A 20 14.87 -18.49 -17.80
N PRO A 21 14.99 -17.16 -18.01
CA PRO A 21 16.22 -16.56 -18.52
C PRO A 21 17.38 -16.67 -17.50
N ASN A 22 18.44 -17.37 -17.89
CA ASN A 22 19.65 -17.70 -17.13
C ASN A 22 20.66 -16.55 -17.03
N TRP A 23 20.24 -15.33 -16.67
CA TRP A 23 21.18 -14.22 -16.49
C TRP A 23 21.93 -14.27 -15.14
N PHE A 24 21.55 -15.15 -14.21
CA PHE A 24 22.21 -15.33 -12.91
C PHE A 24 23.47 -16.22 -12.92
N ARG A 25 24.01 -16.61 -14.09
CA ARG A 25 25.30 -17.30 -14.19
C ARG A 25 26.36 -16.47 -14.90
N ARG A 26 26.65 -15.28 -14.36
CA ARG A 26 27.97 -14.63 -14.45
C ARG A 26 28.27 -13.93 -13.13
N ALA A 27 28.73 -14.70 -12.16
CA ALA A 27 29.53 -14.18 -11.06
C ALA A 27 30.79 -15.06 -11.00
N THR A 28 31.93 -14.44 -11.25
CA THR A 28 33.26 -15.06 -11.21
C THR A 28 33.64 -15.38 -9.75
N PRO A 29 34.52 -16.37 -9.52
CA PRO A 29 34.83 -16.91 -8.19
C PRO A 29 35.66 -15.97 -7.26
N ALA A 30 35.84 -14.69 -7.62
CA ALA A 30 36.78 -13.77 -6.95
C ALA A 30 36.14 -12.78 -5.95
N SER A 31 34.93 -13.05 -5.43
CA SER A 31 34.33 -12.23 -4.35
C SER A 31 33.73 -13.09 -3.24
N ARG A 32 34.54 -14.02 -2.74
CA ARG A 32 34.24 -14.80 -1.52
C ARG A 32 35.34 -14.62 -0.48
N VAL A 33 35.57 -13.40 -0.01
CA VAL A 33 36.29 -13.16 1.25
C VAL A 33 35.72 -11.89 1.89
N ALA A 34 35.50 -11.99 3.22
CA ALA A 34 35.09 -10.94 4.16
C ALA A 34 33.60 -10.54 4.14
N VAL A 35 32.80 -11.18 5.00
CA VAL A 35 32.18 -10.57 6.20
C VAL A 35 31.60 -11.72 7.05
N ILE A 36 32.43 -12.28 7.92
CA ILE A 36 31.98 -13.04 9.10
C ILE A 36 32.88 -12.53 10.23
N LEU A 37 32.29 -12.27 11.40
CA LEU A 37 32.82 -11.60 12.60
C LEU A 37 32.43 -10.10 12.71
N GLY A 38 31.14 -9.84 12.94
CA GLY A 38 30.67 -8.50 13.26
C GLY A 38 29.22 -8.39 13.77
N SER A 39 28.61 -9.46 14.30
CA SER A 39 27.18 -9.46 14.65
C SER A 39 26.85 -10.21 15.96
N VAL A 40 27.66 -10.04 17.00
CA VAL A 40 27.35 -10.57 18.35
C VAL A 40 27.49 -9.52 19.47
N THR A 41 27.65 -8.23 19.16
CA THR A 41 27.69 -7.18 20.21
C THR A 41 26.71 -6.01 20.04
N LEU A 42 25.84 -6.02 19.03
CA LEU A 42 24.84 -4.95 18.84
C LEU A 42 23.41 -5.32 19.30
N SER A 43 23.27 -6.36 20.13
CA SER A 43 21.99 -6.71 20.79
C SER A 43 21.97 -6.38 22.29
N LEU A 44 22.94 -5.61 22.81
CA LEU A 44 23.01 -5.27 24.23
C LEU A 44 23.30 -3.78 24.48
N LEU A 45 22.64 -2.87 23.76
CA LEU A 45 22.67 -1.44 24.12
C LEU A 45 21.45 -0.66 23.58
N LEU A 46 20.23 -1.17 23.79
CA LEU A 46 18.99 -0.43 23.47
C LEU A 46 17.91 -0.69 24.55
N LEU A 47 18.35 -0.81 25.80
CA LEU A 47 17.51 -0.93 26.99
C LEU A 47 17.83 0.23 27.95
N CYS A 48 17.53 1.47 27.56
CA CYS A 48 17.67 2.63 28.48
C CYS A 48 16.70 3.81 28.22
N CYS A 49 15.62 3.62 27.46
CA CYS A 49 14.62 4.70 27.28
C CYS A 49 13.17 4.20 27.46
N ALA A 50 12.94 3.26 28.37
CA ALA A 50 11.60 3.04 28.91
C ALA A 50 11.37 4.07 30.03
N GLY A 51 10.94 5.26 29.62
CA GLY A 51 10.39 6.25 30.54
C GLY A 51 9.14 5.66 31.20
N THR A 52 9.14 5.64 32.53
CA THR A 52 8.01 5.28 33.36
C THR A 52 6.89 6.30 33.17
N ALA A 53 5.80 5.88 32.52
CA ALA A 53 4.56 6.64 32.51
C ALA A 53 3.86 6.48 33.87
N ILE A 54 3.62 7.61 34.51
CA ILE A 54 2.95 7.77 35.79
C ILE A 54 1.48 7.34 35.64
N VAL A 55 1.02 6.52 36.58
CA VAL A 55 -0.39 6.13 36.75
C VAL A 55 -1.16 7.34 37.31
N GLY A 56 -1.99 7.95 36.47
CA GLY A 56 -2.94 9.00 36.86
C GLY A 56 -4.37 8.51 36.64
N ALA A 57 -5.15 8.45 37.71
CA ALA A 57 -6.53 7.99 37.75
C ALA A 57 -7.45 8.86 36.86
N PHE A 58 -8.24 8.21 36.01
CA PHE A 58 -9.36 8.81 35.31
C PHE A 58 -10.63 8.62 36.15
N THR A 59 -11.16 9.72 36.69
CA THR A 59 -12.55 9.84 37.12
C THR A 59 -13.09 11.15 36.55
N GLY A 60 -14.11 11.07 35.70
CA GLY A 60 -14.87 12.24 35.25
C GLY A 60 -15.25 12.22 33.77
N GLU A 61 -16.37 11.58 33.46
CA GLU A 61 -17.31 12.05 32.42
C GLU A 61 -18.40 12.88 33.14
N PRO A 62 -19.31 13.59 32.44
CA PRO A 62 -19.20 14.33 31.17
C PRO A 62 -19.79 15.76 31.32
N GLU A 63 -19.48 16.71 30.42
CA GLU A 63 -20.42 17.83 30.20
C GLU A 63 -20.48 18.31 28.75
N SER A 64 -21.72 18.46 28.32
CA SER A 64 -22.18 18.96 27.04
C SER A 64 -22.19 20.48 27.07
N THR A 65 -21.68 21.15 26.04
CA THR A 65 -22.13 22.52 25.76
C THR A 65 -22.23 22.75 24.26
N LYS A 66 -23.47 23.04 23.86
CA LYS A 66 -23.91 23.50 22.56
C LYS A 66 -24.01 25.02 22.62
N THR A 67 -23.85 25.66 21.45
CA THR A 67 -24.43 26.95 21.01
C THR A 67 -23.46 28.12 20.91
N GLY A 68 -23.43 28.73 19.72
CA GLY A 68 -22.81 30.04 19.48
C GLY A 68 -22.62 30.32 17.99
N THR A 69 -23.50 31.15 17.43
CA THR A 69 -23.70 31.46 16.00
C THR A 69 -23.10 32.84 15.64
N ALA A 70 -22.65 32.96 14.38
CA ALA A 70 -22.65 34.14 13.48
C ALA A 70 -21.55 35.23 13.48
N ALA A 71 -21.41 35.75 12.24
CA ALA A 71 -20.86 37.02 11.73
C ALA A 71 -19.41 37.00 11.20
N GLU A 72 -18.97 37.73 10.18
CA GLU A 72 -19.53 38.46 9.01
C GLU A 72 -18.34 39.30 8.45
N GLN A 73 -17.79 38.96 7.27
CA GLN A 73 -17.21 39.84 6.22
C GLN A 73 -16.08 40.89 6.56
N PRO A 74 -15.57 41.71 5.60
CA PRO A 74 -14.69 41.48 4.43
C PRO A 74 -13.29 42.16 4.54
N GLN A 75 -12.35 41.87 3.63
CA GLN A 75 -11.34 42.88 3.26
C GLN A 75 -10.79 42.79 1.82
N GLN A 76 -11.13 43.82 1.04
CA GLN A 76 -10.32 44.51 0.03
C GLN A 76 -10.48 46.03 0.34
N PRO A 77 -9.80 47.01 -0.31
CA PRO A 77 -8.61 46.99 -1.18
C PRO A 77 -7.53 48.02 -0.74
N ILE A 78 -6.36 48.08 -1.38
CA ILE A 78 -5.57 49.32 -1.43
C ILE A 78 -4.94 49.53 -2.82
N LEU A 79 -5.06 50.77 -3.27
CA LEU A 79 -4.77 51.35 -4.59
C LEU A 79 -3.29 51.72 -4.80
N ALA A 80 -2.90 51.66 -6.08
CA ALA A 80 -2.13 52.62 -6.89
C ALA A 80 -0.78 53.20 -6.39
N ALA A 81 0.23 53.12 -7.26
CA ALA A 81 0.87 54.30 -7.85
C ALA A 81 1.77 53.94 -9.07
N PRO A 82 1.99 54.90 -10.00
CA PRO A 82 2.61 54.69 -11.31
C PRO A 82 4.09 55.11 -11.36
N GLY A 83 4.81 54.73 -12.42
CA GLY A 83 6.19 55.19 -12.65
C GLY A 83 6.78 54.78 -14.00
N GLU A 84 6.50 55.58 -15.02
CA GLU A 84 7.32 55.80 -16.23
C GLU A 84 7.43 57.34 -16.31
N PRO A 85 8.52 58.02 -16.76
CA PRO A 85 9.22 57.71 -18.01
C PRO A 85 10.73 58.08 -18.15
N ALA A 86 11.25 57.75 -19.35
CA ALA A 86 12.26 58.45 -20.17
C ALA A 86 13.77 58.50 -19.78
N GLN A 87 14.57 57.81 -20.63
CA GLN A 87 15.75 58.23 -21.42
C GLN A 87 16.74 59.32 -20.91
N GLU A 88 18.05 59.05 -21.03
CA GLU A 88 19.07 60.02 -21.52
C GLU A 88 20.34 59.25 -21.96
N GLU A 89 20.73 59.40 -23.23
CA GLU A 89 21.96 58.88 -23.86
C GLU A 89 22.86 60.06 -24.27
N SER A 90 24.18 59.92 -24.15
CA SER A 90 25.21 60.97 -24.37
C SER A 90 25.88 60.84 -25.76
N PRO A 91 26.59 61.89 -26.26
CA PRO A 91 26.46 62.24 -27.67
C PRO A 91 27.77 62.36 -28.51
N ILE A 92 27.57 62.52 -29.83
CA ILE A 92 28.36 63.13 -30.95
C ILE A 92 29.78 62.64 -31.27
N ASP A 93 30.00 62.17 -32.52
CA ASP A 93 30.81 62.92 -33.51
C ASP A 93 30.55 62.43 -34.96
N ALA A 94 30.59 63.36 -35.93
CA ALA A 94 30.39 63.16 -37.37
C ALA A 94 31.77 63.05 -38.10
N PRO A 95 31.91 62.82 -39.45
CA PRO A 95 31.40 63.71 -40.50
C PRO A 95 31.14 62.96 -41.86
N PRO A 96 31.11 63.58 -43.09
CA PRO A 96 30.01 63.35 -44.04
C PRO A 96 30.44 62.72 -45.38
N SER A 97 29.48 62.26 -46.21
CA SER A 97 29.56 62.40 -47.68
C SER A 97 28.26 62.00 -48.40
N THR A 98 27.97 62.80 -49.41
CA THR A 98 26.90 62.81 -50.42
C THR A 98 26.75 61.55 -51.27
N VAL A 99 25.50 61.16 -51.59
CA VAL A 99 25.03 60.77 -52.94
C VAL A 99 23.49 60.74 -53.00
N PRO A 100 22.84 61.14 -54.13
CA PRO A 100 21.39 61.07 -54.29
C PRO A 100 20.98 59.77 -55.02
N SER A 101 19.95 59.06 -54.56
CA SER A 101 19.29 58.07 -55.42
C SER A 101 17.90 57.68 -54.90
N SER A 102 16.89 58.14 -55.63
CA SER A 102 15.68 57.40 -56.03
C SER A 102 14.92 56.65 -54.93
N ALA A 103 13.88 57.29 -54.39
CA ALA A 103 12.89 56.66 -53.52
C ALA A 103 11.99 55.68 -54.30
N PRO A 104 11.90 54.40 -53.92
CA PRO A 104 10.67 53.65 -54.10
C PRO A 104 9.73 53.95 -52.92
N LEU A 105 8.45 54.15 -53.24
CA LEU A 105 7.36 54.32 -52.28
C LEU A 105 7.37 53.14 -51.29
N SER A 106 7.75 53.42 -50.03
CA SER A 106 7.70 52.45 -48.93
C SER A 106 6.23 52.16 -48.61
N VAL A 107 5.81 50.92 -48.87
CA VAL A 107 4.56 50.37 -48.34
C VAL A 107 4.73 50.32 -46.83
N ALA A 108 4.01 51.19 -46.10
CA ALA A 108 4.01 51.15 -44.64
C ALA A 108 3.64 49.72 -44.17
N PRO A 109 4.42 49.09 -43.28
CA PRO A 109 4.06 47.79 -42.74
C PRO A 109 2.74 47.91 -42.00
N SER A 110 1.74 47.12 -42.41
CA SER A 110 0.50 46.92 -41.65
C SER A 110 0.88 46.55 -40.21
N PRO A 111 0.32 47.21 -39.18
CA PRO A 111 0.72 46.93 -37.80
C PRO A 111 0.47 45.45 -37.49
N ALA A 112 1.54 44.72 -37.14
CA ALA A 112 1.44 43.35 -36.68
C ALA A 112 0.47 43.31 -35.48
N ALA A 113 -0.54 42.44 -35.55
CA ALA A 113 -1.52 42.31 -34.47
C ALA A 113 -0.83 41.91 -33.16
N ALA A 114 -1.19 42.56 -32.06
CA ALA A 114 -0.71 42.20 -30.73
C ALA A 114 -1.16 40.78 -30.35
N PRO A 115 -0.35 40.03 -29.58
CA PRO A 115 -0.68 38.65 -29.21
C PRO A 115 -1.91 38.61 -28.30
N VAL A 116 -2.82 37.68 -28.56
CA VAL A 116 -4.07 37.53 -27.80
C VAL A 116 -3.83 36.59 -26.61
N VAL A 117 -3.91 37.12 -25.39
CA VAL A 117 -3.81 36.35 -24.15
C VAL A 117 -5.19 36.03 -23.61
N GLN A 118 -5.45 34.75 -23.32
CA GLN A 118 -6.70 34.27 -22.74
C GLN A 118 -6.43 33.44 -21.49
N VAL A 119 -7.28 33.61 -20.48
CA VAL A 119 -7.26 32.81 -19.24
C VAL A 119 -8.58 32.06 -19.15
N THR A 120 -8.50 30.75 -19.01
CA THR A 120 -9.68 29.87 -18.95
C THR A 120 -9.60 28.92 -17.76
N THR A 121 -10.75 28.53 -17.22
CA THR A 121 -10.84 27.53 -16.16
C THR A 121 -11.12 26.15 -16.74
N VAL A 122 -10.31 25.16 -16.38
CA VAL A 122 -10.45 23.77 -16.83
C VAL A 122 -10.52 22.85 -15.64
N THR A 123 -11.50 21.93 -15.63
CA THR A 123 -11.63 20.90 -14.59
C THR A 123 -11.12 19.56 -15.09
N GLU A 124 -10.29 18.89 -14.29
CA GLU A 124 -9.79 17.53 -14.56
C GLU A 124 -10.14 16.60 -13.39
N GLN A 125 -10.49 15.36 -13.70
CA GLN A 125 -10.69 14.32 -12.66
C GLN A 125 -9.39 13.56 -12.43
N ALA A 126 -9.02 13.40 -11.16
CA ALA A 126 -7.89 12.59 -10.76
C ALA A 126 -8.33 11.49 -9.78
N THR A 127 -7.76 10.30 -9.97
CA THR A 127 -8.07 9.12 -9.14
C THR A 127 -7.38 9.19 -7.80
N ILE A 128 -8.12 8.90 -6.72
CA ILE A 128 -7.54 8.65 -5.39
C ILE A 128 -7.52 7.14 -5.18
N ARG A 129 -6.33 6.54 -5.14
CA ARG A 129 -6.21 5.09 -4.96
C ARG A 129 -6.71 4.68 -3.57
N TYR A 130 -7.39 3.54 -3.48
CA TYR A 130 -7.75 2.99 -2.18
C TYR A 130 -6.53 2.51 -1.39
N GLY A 131 -6.61 2.61 -0.06
CA GLY A 131 -5.66 1.98 0.85
C GLY A 131 -6.02 0.51 1.12
N GLN A 132 -5.11 -0.22 1.76
CA GLN A 132 -5.35 -1.60 2.19
C GLN A 132 -5.11 -1.76 3.70
N ARG A 133 -6.02 -2.46 4.37
CA ARG A 133 -5.91 -2.87 5.77
C ARG A 133 -5.99 -4.39 5.88
N THR A 134 -5.17 -4.95 6.75
CA THR A 134 -5.20 -6.38 7.08
C THR A 134 -5.82 -6.58 8.46
N VAL A 135 -6.68 -7.58 8.60
CA VAL A 135 -7.27 -7.98 9.88
C VAL A 135 -7.00 -9.47 10.14
N LYS A 136 -6.70 -9.83 11.39
CA LYS A 136 -6.53 -11.24 11.78
C LYS A 136 -7.91 -11.88 11.94
N ASP A 137 -8.04 -13.13 11.50
CA ASP A 137 -9.30 -13.87 11.53
C ASP A 137 -9.08 -15.31 12.01
N SER A 138 -9.48 -15.62 13.24
CA SER A 138 -9.34 -16.95 13.83
C SER A 138 -10.31 -17.99 13.26
N SER A 139 -11.27 -17.60 12.41
CA SER A 139 -12.15 -18.53 11.71
C SER A 139 -11.50 -19.11 10.45
N LEU A 140 -10.51 -18.41 9.89
CA LEU A 140 -9.78 -18.83 8.70
C LEU A 140 -8.50 -19.59 9.06
N ALA A 141 -8.22 -20.66 8.31
CA ALA A 141 -6.97 -21.41 8.41
C ALA A 141 -5.75 -20.48 8.35
N GLU A 142 -4.73 -20.77 9.15
CA GLU A 142 -3.51 -19.96 9.21
C GLU A 142 -2.93 -19.69 7.82
N GLY A 143 -2.63 -18.43 7.53
CA GLY A 143 -2.10 -17.98 6.24
C GLY A 143 -3.13 -17.82 5.12
N LYS A 144 -4.37 -18.33 5.25
CA LYS A 144 -5.44 -18.10 4.27
C LYS A 144 -5.82 -16.63 4.22
N ARG A 145 -5.88 -16.04 3.02
CA ARG A 145 -6.25 -14.63 2.82
C ARG A 145 -7.60 -14.51 2.13
N VAL A 146 -8.49 -13.67 2.66
CA VAL A 146 -9.82 -13.42 2.09
C VAL A 146 -10.10 -11.92 2.09
N VAL A 147 -10.51 -11.38 0.94
CA VAL A 147 -10.98 -9.98 0.87
C VAL A 147 -12.36 -9.91 1.50
N ARG A 148 -12.49 -9.17 2.61
CA ARG A 148 -13.76 -8.92 3.31
C ARG A 148 -14.47 -7.69 2.75
N THR A 149 -13.69 -6.67 2.41
CA THR A 149 -14.19 -5.43 1.78
C THR A 149 -13.32 -5.15 0.57
N LYS A 150 -13.92 -5.09 -0.61
CA LYS A 150 -13.21 -4.74 -1.85
C LYS A 150 -12.85 -3.25 -1.82
N GLY A 151 -11.61 -2.93 -2.18
CA GLY A 151 -11.18 -1.54 -2.32
C GLY A 151 -11.85 -0.85 -3.50
N VAL A 152 -12.19 0.43 -3.34
CA VAL A 152 -12.77 1.24 -4.40
C VAL A 152 -12.03 2.57 -4.46
N ASN A 153 -11.54 2.94 -5.64
CA ASN A 153 -10.88 4.23 -5.81
C ASN A 153 -11.86 5.39 -5.59
N GLY A 154 -11.36 6.43 -4.96
CA GLY A 154 -12.01 7.73 -4.88
C GLY A 154 -11.68 8.59 -6.10
N ALA A 155 -12.18 9.81 -6.07
CA ALA A 155 -11.94 10.83 -7.09
C ALA A 155 -11.73 12.19 -6.43
N ARG A 156 -10.83 12.98 -7.01
CA ARG A 156 -10.68 14.40 -6.75
C ARG A 156 -10.84 15.18 -8.04
N THR A 157 -11.52 16.30 -7.96
CA THR A 157 -11.63 17.28 -9.04
C THR A 157 -10.56 18.34 -8.85
N LEU A 158 -9.77 18.55 -9.89
CA LEU A 158 -8.70 19.53 -9.96
C LEU A 158 -9.17 20.65 -10.89
N THR A 159 -9.25 21.86 -10.38
CA THR A 159 -9.60 23.04 -11.15
C THR A 159 -8.34 23.81 -11.45
N TYR A 160 -8.05 24.01 -12.73
CA TYR A 160 -6.88 24.72 -13.23
C TYR A 160 -7.27 26.02 -13.90
N GLU A 161 -6.41 27.01 -13.76
CA GLU A 161 -6.38 28.19 -14.60
C GLU A 161 -5.34 27.95 -15.70
N VAL A 162 -5.78 28.03 -16.96
CA VAL A 162 -4.97 27.78 -18.14
C VAL A 162 -4.85 29.08 -18.92
N THR A 163 -3.60 29.56 -19.06
CA THR A 163 -3.28 30.74 -19.85
C THR A 163 -2.83 30.29 -21.24
N THR A 164 -3.35 30.97 -22.24
CA THR A 164 -3.11 30.70 -23.66
C THR A 164 -2.72 32.01 -24.33
N THR A 165 -1.67 31.99 -25.15
CA THR A 165 -1.25 33.11 -25.99
C THR A 165 -1.33 32.66 -27.45
N ASP A 166 -2.10 33.38 -28.26
CA ASP A 166 -2.34 33.04 -29.68
C ASP A 166 -2.82 31.60 -29.89
N GLY A 167 -3.68 31.11 -29.00
CA GLY A 167 -4.21 29.75 -29.04
C GLY A 167 -3.28 28.66 -28.48
N VAL A 168 -2.03 28.99 -28.11
CA VAL A 168 -1.06 28.06 -27.53
C VAL A 168 -1.00 28.18 -26.01
N ARG A 169 -1.13 27.06 -25.28
CA ARG A 169 -1.06 27.06 -23.81
C ARG A 169 0.34 27.49 -23.33
N THR A 170 0.42 28.61 -22.62
CA THR A 170 1.65 29.17 -22.06
C THR A 170 1.78 28.91 -20.55
N ALA A 171 0.67 28.73 -19.82
CA ALA A 171 0.70 28.39 -18.40
C ALA A 171 -0.47 27.48 -17.98
N LYS A 172 -0.27 26.71 -16.91
CA LYS A 172 -1.31 25.94 -16.22
C LYS A 172 -1.05 25.98 -14.71
N LYS A 173 -1.99 26.54 -13.94
CA LYS A 173 -1.89 26.68 -12.49
C LYS A 173 -3.04 25.95 -11.82
N LEU A 174 -2.75 25.11 -10.81
CA LEU A 174 -3.80 24.50 -9.99
C LEU A 174 -4.40 25.55 -9.07
N VAL A 175 -5.71 25.75 -9.15
CA VAL A 175 -6.47 26.70 -8.31
C VAL A 175 -7.13 25.99 -7.14
N THR A 176 -7.80 24.86 -7.41
CA THR A 176 -8.54 24.10 -6.40
C THR A 176 -8.35 22.60 -6.57
N SER A 177 -8.29 21.86 -5.46
CA SER A 177 -8.34 20.40 -5.43
C SER A 177 -9.37 19.96 -4.39
N ALA A 178 -10.46 19.34 -4.85
CA ALA A 178 -11.55 18.88 -3.98
C ALA A 178 -11.77 17.38 -4.14
N VAL A 179 -11.87 16.64 -3.03
CA VAL A 179 -12.25 15.23 -3.06
C VAL A 179 -13.76 15.14 -3.32
N THR A 180 -14.14 14.58 -4.47
CA THR A 180 -15.55 14.42 -4.87
C THR A 180 -16.09 13.03 -4.58
N LYS A 181 -15.20 12.03 -4.42
CA LYS A 181 -15.55 10.68 -3.97
C LYS A 181 -14.46 10.13 -3.05
N GLN A 182 -14.83 9.74 -1.84
CA GLN A 182 -13.90 9.10 -0.91
C GLN A 182 -13.51 7.70 -1.39
N PRO A 183 -12.23 7.30 -1.32
CA PRO A 183 -11.83 5.93 -1.56
C PRO A 183 -12.36 5.01 -0.44
N VAL A 184 -12.70 3.77 -0.79
CA VAL A 184 -13.05 2.72 0.16
C VAL A 184 -11.83 1.83 0.37
N THR A 185 -11.35 1.73 1.60
CA THR A 185 -10.20 0.89 1.97
C THR A 185 -10.50 -0.60 1.75
N GLN A 186 -9.60 -1.30 1.07
CA GLN A 186 -9.68 -2.75 0.95
C GLN A 186 -9.34 -3.41 2.28
N VAL A 187 -10.19 -4.32 2.76
CA VAL A 187 -9.94 -5.10 3.97
C VAL A 187 -9.66 -6.55 3.61
N VAL A 188 -8.48 -7.03 3.96
CA VAL A 188 -8.06 -8.42 3.77
C VAL A 188 -7.99 -9.10 5.13
N ALA A 189 -8.82 -10.12 5.35
CA ALA A 189 -8.70 -11.03 6.47
C ALA A 189 -7.56 -12.02 6.22
N VAL A 190 -6.69 -12.19 7.21
CA VAL A 190 -5.62 -13.19 7.21
C VAL A 190 -5.90 -14.17 8.33
N GLY A 191 -5.98 -15.45 7.98
CA GLY A 191 -6.32 -16.50 8.90
C GLY A 191 -5.24 -16.78 9.92
N THR A 192 -5.68 -17.10 11.13
CA THR A 192 -4.81 -17.46 12.26
C THR A 192 -5.22 -18.77 12.93
N LYS A 193 -6.13 -19.54 12.34
CA LYS A 193 -6.56 -20.83 12.88
C LYS A 193 -5.49 -21.89 12.62
N LYS A 194 -4.79 -22.29 13.68
CA LYS A 194 -3.85 -23.41 13.64
C LYS A 194 -4.57 -24.74 13.40
N PRO A 195 -3.96 -25.68 12.65
CA PRO A 195 -4.49 -27.02 12.51
C PRO A 195 -4.55 -27.71 13.89
N GLN A 196 -5.57 -28.55 14.11
CA GLN A 196 -5.68 -29.28 15.39
C GLN A 196 -4.50 -30.22 15.63
N SER A 197 -3.88 -30.74 14.56
CA SER A 197 -2.67 -31.56 14.66
C SER A 197 -1.50 -30.85 15.34
N SER A 198 -1.46 -29.51 15.38
CA SER A 198 -0.41 -28.81 16.15
C SER A 198 -0.55 -28.98 17.67
N LYS A 199 -1.63 -29.60 18.14
CA LYS A 199 -1.88 -29.95 19.55
C LYS A 199 -1.94 -31.46 19.78
N CYS A 200 -1.73 -32.24 18.73
CA CYS A 200 -1.77 -33.69 18.77
C CYS A 200 -0.35 -34.22 18.54
N ASP A 201 0.02 -35.27 19.26
CA ASP A 201 1.32 -35.88 19.08
C ASP A 201 1.39 -36.63 17.73
N PRO A 202 2.39 -36.36 16.87
CA PRO A 202 2.47 -36.93 15.53
C PRO A 202 2.81 -38.43 15.51
N ASN A 203 3.16 -39.06 16.64
CA ASN A 203 3.46 -40.48 16.68
C ASN A 203 2.21 -41.37 16.65
N TYR A 204 0.99 -40.79 16.59
CA TYR A 204 -0.27 -41.53 16.66
C TYR A 204 -1.27 -41.06 15.58
N SER A 205 -2.16 -41.95 15.12
CA SER A 205 -3.09 -41.68 14.00
C SER A 205 -4.33 -40.85 14.35
N GLY A 206 -4.51 -40.51 15.62
CA GLY A 206 -5.59 -39.68 16.15
C GLY A 206 -5.06 -38.46 16.89
N CYS A 207 -5.93 -37.73 17.58
CA CYS A 207 -5.46 -36.64 18.44
C CYS A 207 -5.11 -37.14 19.84
N VAL A 208 -3.89 -37.64 20.00
CA VAL A 208 -3.29 -37.85 21.32
C VAL A 208 -2.78 -36.49 21.80
N PRO A 209 -3.29 -35.92 22.91
CA PRO A 209 -2.85 -34.61 23.38
C PRO A 209 -1.36 -34.57 23.68
N ILE A 210 -0.67 -33.48 23.33
CA ILE A 210 0.72 -33.28 23.74
C ILE A 210 0.75 -32.91 25.23
N ALA A 211 1.08 -33.89 26.09
CA ALA A 211 1.19 -33.73 27.54
C ALA A 211 2.46 -34.43 28.07
N SER A 212 2.74 -34.28 29.37
CA SER A 212 3.86 -35.00 30.02
C SER A 212 3.61 -36.50 30.10
N ASP A 213 2.33 -36.88 30.20
CA ASP A 213 1.85 -38.25 30.32
C ASP A 213 0.41 -38.29 29.77
N VAL A 214 0.07 -39.36 29.08
CA VAL A 214 -1.25 -39.56 28.46
C VAL A 214 -1.64 -41.00 28.71
N ASP A 215 -2.84 -41.21 29.24
CA ASP A 215 -3.36 -42.54 29.55
C ASP A 215 -4.53 -42.94 28.64
N CYS A 216 -4.81 -44.24 28.59
CA CYS A 216 -6.03 -44.76 27.99
C CYS A 216 -7.25 -44.43 28.86
N ALA A 217 -8.28 -43.83 28.24
CA ALA A 217 -9.53 -43.52 28.90
C ALA A 217 -10.21 -44.80 29.40
N GLY A 218 -10.59 -44.83 30.68
CA GLY A 218 -11.20 -46.00 31.33
C GLY A 218 -10.20 -46.95 31.99
N GLY A 219 -8.89 -46.70 31.86
CA GLY A 219 -7.84 -47.41 32.58
C GLY A 219 -7.59 -46.88 34.00
N SER A 220 -6.59 -47.45 34.67
CA SER A 220 -6.11 -47.05 36.01
C SER A 220 -5.06 -45.92 36.00
N GLY A 221 -4.90 -45.25 34.85
CA GLY A 221 -3.96 -44.16 34.66
C GLY A 221 -4.18 -42.99 35.62
N ASN A 222 -3.13 -42.23 35.89
CA ASN A 222 -3.13 -41.05 36.78
C ASN A 222 -2.55 -39.81 36.11
N GLY A 223 -2.33 -39.87 34.81
CA GLY A 223 -1.79 -38.83 33.97
C GLY A 223 -2.73 -37.63 33.84
N PRO A 224 -2.19 -36.48 33.41
CA PRO A 224 -2.94 -35.24 33.24
C PRO A 224 -3.85 -35.24 32.01
N ALA A 225 -3.72 -36.22 31.11
CA ALA A 225 -4.49 -36.32 29.88
C ALA A 225 -4.87 -37.78 29.60
N TYR A 226 -6.02 -37.96 28.91
CA TYR A 226 -6.52 -39.27 28.53
C TYR A 226 -6.93 -39.26 27.06
N VAL A 227 -6.78 -40.40 26.39
CA VAL A 227 -7.24 -40.63 25.01
C VAL A 227 -8.10 -41.89 24.93
N SER A 228 -9.15 -41.85 24.12
CA SER A 228 -10.00 -43.03 23.86
C SER A 228 -9.49 -43.76 22.62
N GLY A 229 -9.19 -45.06 22.76
CA GLY A 229 -8.78 -45.91 21.66
C GLY A 229 -9.93 -46.56 20.89
N PRO A 230 -9.60 -47.39 19.89
CA PRO A 230 -8.24 -47.74 19.48
C PRO A 230 -7.55 -46.62 18.68
N ILE A 231 -6.26 -46.38 18.95
CA ILE A 231 -5.41 -45.42 18.23
C ILE A 231 -4.22 -46.15 17.61
N ARG A 232 -3.93 -45.95 16.33
CA ARG A 232 -2.75 -46.58 15.73
C ARG A 232 -1.48 -45.84 16.09
N VAL A 233 -0.45 -46.55 16.50
CA VAL A 233 0.92 -46.01 16.63
C VAL A 233 1.53 -45.88 15.23
N ILE A 234 1.95 -44.66 14.87
CA ILE A 234 2.59 -44.31 13.59
C ILE A 234 4.11 -44.23 13.75
N GLY A 235 4.56 -43.64 14.86
CA GLY A 235 5.97 -43.40 15.16
C GLY A 235 6.42 -44.22 16.37
N ASN A 236 6.91 -43.54 17.40
CA ASN A 236 7.29 -44.17 18.67
C ASN A 236 6.15 -44.07 19.68
N ASP A 237 5.92 -45.14 20.43
CA ASP A 237 5.03 -45.13 21.58
C ASP A 237 5.70 -44.46 22.78
N ILE A 238 5.70 -43.13 22.80
CA ILE A 238 6.35 -42.33 23.85
C ILE A 238 5.56 -42.30 25.17
N TYR A 239 4.29 -42.72 25.14
CA TYR A 239 3.38 -42.69 26.28
C TYR A 239 3.05 -44.10 26.79
N ASP A 240 3.66 -45.15 26.24
CA ASP A 240 3.40 -46.56 26.61
C ASP A 240 1.90 -46.93 26.48
N LEU A 241 1.23 -46.41 25.46
CA LEU A 241 -0.19 -46.64 25.20
C LEU A 241 -0.46 -47.96 24.47
N ASP A 242 0.55 -48.53 23.80
CA ASP A 242 0.56 -49.80 23.07
C ASP A 242 1.50 -50.78 23.80
N ARG A 243 1.02 -51.24 24.96
CA ARG A 243 1.85 -52.02 25.90
C ARG A 243 2.18 -53.43 25.37
N ASP A 244 1.35 -54.00 24.51
CA ASP A 244 1.59 -55.31 23.91
C ASP A 244 2.37 -55.23 22.58
N GLY A 245 2.49 -54.03 22.00
CA GLY A 245 3.38 -53.72 20.89
C GLY A 245 2.84 -54.17 19.53
N ASP A 246 1.52 -54.25 19.39
CA ASP A 246 0.86 -54.71 18.17
C ASP A 246 0.63 -53.58 17.14
N GLY A 247 0.91 -52.33 17.54
CA GLY A 247 0.73 -51.12 16.76
C GLY A 247 -0.60 -50.40 17.03
N ILE A 248 -1.41 -50.87 17.98
CA ILE A 248 -2.70 -50.32 18.39
C ILE A 248 -2.64 -49.95 19.88
N ALA A 249 -2.69 -48.66 20.15
CA ALA A 249 -2.80 -48.11 21.49
C ALA A 249 -4.25 -48.10 21.99
N CYS A 250 -4.42 -48.34 23.30
CA CYS A 250 -5.69 -48.27 24.03
C CYS A 250 -6.81 -49.14 23.44
N ASP A 251 -6.49 -50.37 23.05
CA ASP A 251 -7.41 -51.38 22.57
C ASP A 251 -8.25 -52.04 23.68
#